data_AF-A0A3M9KV47-F1
#
_entry.id   AF-A0A3M9KV47-F1
#
_cell.length_a   1.000
_cell.length_b   1.000
_cell.length_c   1.000
_cell.angle_alpha   90.00
_cell.angle_beta   90.00
_cell.angle_gamma   90.00
#
_symmetry.space_group_name_H-M   'P 1'
#
loop_
_entity.id
_entity.type
_entity.pdbx_description
1 polymer ?
#
loop_
_entity_poly.entity_id
_entity_poly.type
_entity_poly.pdbx_seq_one_letter_code
_entity_poly.pdbx_strand_id
1 'polypeptide(L)' 'MTTHGPVLPVWSCGGCGAPWPCPTRRRELRAEFAGAPVSLGLYMGSYLVWAAEDLTWVPAGVLHQRFLGWVR' A
#
# COMPACT_ATOMS: atom_id res chain seq x y z
N MET A 1 -16.45 -1.40 0.58
CA MET A 1 -15.31 -0.72 1.23
C MET A 1 -14.55 -1.74 2.02
N THR A 2 -13.28 -1.99 1.71
CA THR A 2 -12.48 -2.91 2.53
C THR A 2 -12.16 -2.23 3.84
N THR A 3 -12.44 -2.88 4.97
CA THR A 3 -12.16 -2.36 6.31
C THR A 3 -10.68 -1.95 6.47
N HIS A 4 -9.78 -2.55 5.69
CA HIS A 4 -8.34 -2.29 5.71
C HIS A 4 -7.86 -1.20 4.72
N GLY A 5 -8.58 -0.08 4.61
CA GLY A 5 -8.15 1.10 3.83
C GLY A 5 -7.03 1.91 4.52
N PRO A 6 -6.35 2.82 3.78
CA PRO A 6 -5.37 3.73 4.37
C PRO A 6 -6.05 4.85 5.18
N VAL A 7 -5.46 5.19 6.32
CA VAL A 7 -5.78 6.38 7.11
C VAL A 7 -4.65 7.39 6.89
N LEU A 8 -4.99 8.53 6.30
CA LEU A 8 -4.05 9.59 5.94
C LEU A 8 -4.01 10.68 7.02
N PRO A 9 -2.90 11.43 7.14
CA PRO A 9 -1.64 11.31 6.41
C PRO A 9 -0.64 10.34 7.08
N VAL A 10 -1.05 9.61 8.12
CA VAL A 10 -0.16 8.70 8.86
C VAL A 10 0.09 7.37 8.15
N TRP A 11 -0.70 7.07 7.11
CA TRP A 11 -0.67 5.82 6.35
C TRP A 11 -0.81 4.57 7.23
N SER A 12 -1.65 4.63 8.27
CA SER A 12 -2.02 3.44 9.05
C SER A 12 -3.22 2.74 8.39
N CYS A 13 -3.45 1.48 8.75
CA CYS A 13 -4.59 0.72 8.25
C CYS A 13 -5.82 0.98 9.10
N GLY A 14 -6.92 1.42 8.49
CA GLY A 14 -8.17 1.72 9.20
C GLY A 14 -8.81 0.51 9.88
N GLY A 15 -8.46 -0.71 9.47
CA GLY A 15 -9.03 -1.94 10.02
C GLY A 15 -8.23 -2.55 11.18
N CYS A 16 -6.92 -2.35 11.22
CA CYS A 16 -6.07 -2.98 12.23
C CYS A 16 -4.97 -2.10 12.84
N GLY A 17 -4.88 -0.82 12.45
CA GLY A 17 -3.89 0.13 12.95
C GLY A 17 -2.45 -0.07 12.45
N ALA A 18 -2.12 -1.24 11.91
CA ALA A 18 -0.78 -1.52 11.36
C ALA A 18 -0.44 -0.61 10.16
N PRO A 19 0.84 -0.44 9.80
CA PRO A 19 1.24 0.32 8.61
C PRO A 19 0.51 -0.18 7.34
N TRP A 20 -0.18 0.72 6.65
CA TRP A 20 -0.85 0.39 5.40
C TRP A 20 0.15 0.33 4.22
N PRO A 21 0.05 -0.64 3.30
CA PRO A 21 -0.88 -1.76 3.27
C PRO A 21 -0.47 -2.83 4.29
N CYS A 22 -1.42 -3.19 5.17
CA CYS A 22 -1.24 -4.26 6.15
C CYS A 22 -1.31 -5.64 5.47
N PRO A 23 -0.85 -6.74 6.12
CA PRO A 23 -0.86 -8.08 5.52
C PRO A 23 -2.24 -8.53 4.99
N THR A 24 -3.33 -8.16 5.66
CA THR A 24 -4.70 -8.45 5.16
C THR A 24 -4.99 -7.70 3.87
N ARG A 25 -4.74 -6.38 3.82
CA ARG A 25 -4.96 -5.60 2.60
C ARG A 25 -4.11 -6.08 1.43
N ARG A 26 -2.86 -6.51 1.68
CA ARG A 26 -1.99 -7.09 0.63
C ARG A 26 -2.60 -8.35 0.02
N ARG A 27 -3.19 -9.23 0.85
CA ARG A 27 -3.88 -10.44 0.38
C ARG A 27 -5.14 -10.11 -0.41
N GLU A 28 -5.96 -9.18 0.09
CA GLU A 28 -7.15 -8.69 -0.62
C GLU A 28 -6.79 -8.11 -1.98
N LEU A 29 -5.78 -7.22 -2.04
CA LEU A 29 -5.33 -6.62 -3.28
C LEU A 29 -4.77 -7.64 -4.28
N ARG A 30 -4.03 -8.66 -3.82
CA ARG A 30 -3.59 -9.74 -4.72
C ARG A 30 -4.77 -10.54 -5.27
N ALA A 31 -5.80 -10.78 -4.47
CA ALA A 31 -7.01 -11.48 -4.93
C ALA A 31 -7.82 -10.63 -5.90
N GLU A 32 -8.02 -9.34 -5.59
CA GLU A 32 -8.71 -8.36 -6.44
C GLU A 32 -8.04 -8.23 -7.82
N PHE A 33 -6.71 -8.30 -7.88
CA PHE A 33 -5.91 -8.16 -9.10
C PHE A 33 -5.28 -9.46 -9.60
N ALA A 34 -5.80 -10.64 -9.25
CA ALA A 34 -5.19 -11.93 -9.56
C ALA A 34 -4.90 -12.15 -11.06
N GLY A 35 -5.73 -11.58 -11.95
CA GLY A 35 -5.54 -11.62 -13.40
C GLY A 35 -4.85 -10.38 -14.00
N ALA A 36 -4.42 -9.42 -13.18
CA ALA A 36 -3.90 -8.12 -13.63
C ALA A 36 -2.75 -7.62 -12.73
N PRO A 37 -1.62 -8.35 -12.62
CA PRO A 37 -0.51 -8.00 -11.74
C PRO A 37 0.16 -6.65 -12.09
N VAL A 38 0.21 -6.30 -13.37
CA VAL A 38 0.70 -4.97 -13.80
C VAL A 38 -0.19 -3.86 -13.26
N SER A 39 -1.51 -4.04 -13.30
CA SER A 39 -2.47 -3.07 -12.75
C SER A 39 -2.33 -2.92 -11.25
N LEU A 40 -2.04 -4.01 -10.51
CA LEU A 40 -1.73 -3.93 -9.08
C LEU A 40 -0.46 -3.10 -8.83
N GLY A 41 0.57 -3.29 -9.65
CA GLY A 41 1.81 -2.50 -9.62
C GLY A 41 1.55 -1.00 -9.79
N LEU A 42 0.77 -0.63 -10.82
CA LEU A 42 0.40 0.76 -11.08
C LEU A 42 -0.44 1.35 -9.95
N TYR A 43 -1.42 0.59 -9.44
CA TYR A 43 -2.29 1.01 -8.35
C TYR A 43 -1.52 1.22 -7.03
N MET A 44 -0.57 0.34 -6.70
CA MET A 44 0.29 0.53 -5.52
C MET A 44 1.36 1.60 -5.74
N GLY A 45 1.78 1.83 -6.99
CA GLY A 45 2.70 2.88 -7.37
C GLY A 45 2.12 4.28 -7.15
N SER A 46 0.83 4.50 -7.45
CA SER A 46 0.18 5.79 -7.15
C SER A 46 0.13 6.07 -5.65
N TYR A 47 -0.16 5.05 -4.83
CA TYR A 47 -0.10 5.19 -3.38
C TYR A 47 1.32 5.42 -2.86
N LEU A 48 2.35 4.85 -3.48
CA LEU A 48 3.74 5.15 -3.11
C LEU A 48 4.06 6.62 -3.31
N VAL A 49 3.67 7.21 -4.45
CA VAL A 49 3.91 8.63 -4.74
C VAL A 49 3.21 9.51 -3.71
N TRP A 50 1.94 9.24 -3.45
CA TRP A 50 1.18 9.97 -2.44
C TRP A 50 1.78 9.82 -1.03
N ALA A 51 2.20 8.60 -0.65
CA ALA A 51 2.82 8.37 0.64
C ALA A 51 4.19 9.06 0.77
N ALA A 52 4.92 9.25 -0.32
CA ALA A 52 6.18 9.97 -0.32
C ALA A 52 5.99 11.48 -0.06
N GLU A 53 4.84 12.04 -0.43
CA GLU A 53 4.48 13.42 -0.11
C GLU A 53 4.13 13.61 1.37
N ASP A 54 3.42 12.65 1.98
CA ASP A 54 3.03 12.71 3.39
C ASP A 54 4.15 12.29 4.36
N LEU A 55 4.96 11.29 3.98
CA LEU A 55 5.99 10.66 4.83
C LEU A 55 7.40 11.06 4.39
N THR A 56 7.63 12.37 4.22
CA THR A 56 8.89 12.93 3.68
C THR A 56 10.16 12.55 4.46
N TRP A 57 10.02 12.18 5.74
CA TRP A 57 11.13 11.73 6.58
C TRP A 57 11.48 10.24 6.42
N VAL A 58 10.65 9.46 5.71
CA VAL A 58 10.89 8.03 5.49
C VAL A 58 11.74 7.85 4.23
N PRO A 59 12.86 7.11 4.29
CA PRO A 59 13.70 6.89 3.11
C PRO A 59 12.92 6.23 1.96
N ALA A 60 13.14 6.71 0.73
CA ALA A 60 12.43 6.24 -0.47
C ALA A 60 12.52 4.71 -0.66
N GLY A 61 13.67 4.10 -0.35
CA GLY A 61 13.83 2.64 -0.42
C GLY A 61 12.89 1.88 0.53
N VAL A 62 12.62 2.44 1.72
CA VAL A 62 11.69 1.85 2.70
C VAL A 62 10.25 1.95 2.19
N LEU A 63 9.86 3.09 1.62
CA LEU A 63 8.56 3.25 0.98
C LEU A 63 8.39 2.31 -0.22
N HIS A 64 9.41 2.20 -1.09
CA HIS A 64 9.39 1.25 -2.20
C HIS A 64 9.16 -0.19 -1.73
N GLN A 65 9.91 -0.66 -0.73
CA GLN A 65 9.72 -2.02 -0.20
C GLN A 65 8.33 -2.20 0.44
N ARG A 66 7.82 -1.19 1.13
CA ARG A 66 6.50 -1.23 1.77
C ARG A 66 5.34 -1.34 0.76
N PHE A 67 5.35 -0.53 -0.29
CA PHE A 67 4.24 -0.45 -1.25
C PHE A 67 4.39 -1.45 -2.40
N LEU A 68 5.61 -1.67 -2.92
CA LEU A 68 5.86 -2.48 -4.11
C LEU A 68 6.62 -3.79 -3.85
N GLY A 69 7.28 -3.94 -2.70
CA GLY A 69 8.12 -5.12 -2.39
C GLY A 69 7.38 -6.46 -2.35
N TRP A 70 6.05 -6.44 -2.32
CA TRP A 70 5.19 -7.62 -2.30
C TRP A 70 4.28 -7.75 -3.54
N VAL A 71 4.37 -6.85 -4.52
CA VAL A 71 3.44 -6.84 -5.69
C VAL A 71 3.80 -7.90 -6.75
N ARG A 72 4.82 -8.71 -6.50
CA ARG A 72 5.18 -9.88 -7.32
C ARG A 72 4.41 -11.13 -6.89
#